data_AF-A0A924CDP5-F1
#
_entry.id   AF-A0A924CDP5-F1
#
_cell.length_a   1.000
_cell.length_b   1.000
_cell.length_c   1.000
_cell.angle_alpha   90.00
_cell.angle_beta   90.00
_cell.angle_gamma   90.00
#
_symmetry.space_group_name_H-M   'P 1'
#
loop_
_entity.id
_entity.type
_entity.pdbx_description
1 polymer ?
#
loop_
_entity_poly.entity_id
_entity_poly.type
_entity_poly.pdbx_seq_one_letter_code
_entity_poly.pdbx_strand_id
1 'polypeptide(L)'
;MKNIIKLLAYIILPASVYISCKKDINTVDYLGGTSPALTAVNLTPIVMVKADENKIWNTFSWTNPDYKFSTGISSQDVTYTLQFDTASSDFTNHSLQEIAVAKDLSRHVTIKELNTAMAKLGLMENMPHNMEIRVKSALVNASVPLYSNMLKCVVTNYLDVAVPLPSTGDLFLVGDATTGGWNNPVPVPSQKFTKTSAVTYEITVPLTGGKEYLILPLNGDWGHKYAVKSKAVAGLSNGGDFGFDLGDNFPGPSVTGNYRIIIDFKLGKFTVTKL
;
A
#
# COMPACT_ATOMS: atom_id res chain seq x y z
N MET A 1 53.53 80.44 37.31
CA MET A 1 53.37 79.22 36.48
C MET A 1 52.80 78.12 37.38
N LYS A 2 51.48 77.93 37.35
CA LYS A 2 50.78 76.65 37.04
C LYS A 2 51.33 75.43 37.79
N ASN A 3 50.53 74.89 38.71
CA ASN A 3 49.99 73.53 38.61
C ASN A 3 49.05 73.24 39.79
N ILE A 4 47.80 73.63 39.58
CA ILE A 4 46.62 73.09 40.26
C ILE A 4 46.37 71.67 39.69
N ILE A 5 45.73 70.83 40.50
CA ILE A 5 45.18 69.48 40.22
C ILE A 5 45.98 68.35 40.87
N LYS A 6 45.83 68.26 42.20
CA LYS A 6 45.71 66.99 42.92
C LYS A 6 44.20 66.72 43.10
N LEU A 7 43.59 65.77 42.38
CA LEU A 7 42.41 65.01 42.82
C LEU A 7 42.02 63.97 41.75
N LEU A 8 41.46 62.84 42.20
CA LEU A 8 40.95 61.66 41.45
C LEU A 8 42.05 60.72 40.95
N ALA A 9 42.43 59.64 41.63
CA ALA A 9 41.63 58.58 42.27
C ALA A 9 40.59 57.94 41.33
N TYR A 10 40.85 56.66 41.04
CA TYR A 10 39.91 55.60 40.70
C TYR A 10 39.63 55.32 39.21
N ILE A 11 39.94 54.06 38.82
CA ILE A 11 39.47 53.28 37.67
C ILE A 11 40.12 53.74 36.35
N ILE A 12 40.93 52.93 35.67
CA ILE A 12 40.47 51.95 34.68
C ILE A 12 41.57 50.88 34.48
N LEU A 13 41.21 49.64 34.84
CA LEU A 13 41.52 48.34 34.22
C LEU A 13 42.92 48.09 33.61
N PRO A 14 43.66 47.04 34.01
CA PRO A 14 44.72 46.51 33.17
C PRO A 14 44.08 45.97 31.89
N ALA A 15 44.41 46.56 30.75
CA ALA A 15 44.11 46.01 29.43
C ALA A 15 44.94 44.73 29.26
N SER A 16 44.47 43.63 29.85
CA SER A 16 44.87 42.28 29.47
C SER A 16 44.49 42.14 28.00
N VAL A 17 45.50 42.24 27.14
CA VAL A 17 45.38 41.95 25.71
C VAL A 17 44.92 40.50 25.61
N TYR A 18 43.61 40.32 25.42
CA TYR A 18 43.04 39.07 24.96
C TYR A 18 43.64 38.83 23.57
N ILE A 19 44.72 38.05 23.53
CA ILE A 19 45.14 37.35 22.33
C ILE A 19 44.02 36.34 22.07
N SER A 20 42.97 36.81 21.39
CA SER A 20 41.98 35.95 20.77
C SER A 20 42.74 35.12 19.75
N CYS A 21 42.97 33.84 20.05
CA CYS A 21 43.28 32.87 19.01
C CYS A 21 42.23 33.06 17.91
N LYS A 22 42.64 33.54 16.74
CA LYS A 22 41.87 33.28 15.52
C LYS A 22 41.83 31.76 15.41
N LYS A 23 40.74 31.16 15.86
CA LYS A 23 40.42 29.80 15.48
C LYS A 23 40.04 29.93 14.02
N ASP A 24 41.00 29.66 13.13
CA ASP A 24 40.72 29.44 11.72
C ASP A 24 39.84 28.19 11.67
N ILE A 25 38.54 28.40 11.80
CA ILE A 25 37.54 27.36 11.61
C ILE A 25 37.52 27.16 10.10
N ASN A 26 38.18 26.10 9.63
CA ASN A 26 37.95 25.59 8.29
C ASN A 26 36.49 25.11 8.23
N THR A 27 35.58 25.98 7.82
CA THR A 27 34.18 25.61 7.59
C THR A 27 34.13 24.73 6.35
N VAL A 28 33.54 23.54 6.50
CA VAL A 28 33.24 22.66 5.38
C VAL A 28 31.90 23.10 4.82
N ASP A 29 31.96 23.90 3.75
CA ASP A 29 30.76 24.50 3.17
C ASP A 29 30.14 23.54 2.16
N TYR A 30 28.82 23.39 2.20
CA TYR A 30 28.07 22.60 1.23
C TYR A 30 27.91 23.38 -0.08
N LEU A 31 28.36 22.78 -1.20
CA LEU A 31 28.36 23.41 -2.52
C LEU A 31 27.27 22.86 -3.45
N GLY A 32 26.37 22.01 -2.96
CA GLY A 32 25.32 21.40 -3.76
C GLY A 32 25.70 20.02 -4.33
N GLY A 33 25.07 19.65 -5.43
CA GLY A 33 25.32 18.41 -6.17
C GLY A 33 24.59 18.45 -7.51
N THR A 34 24.60 17.35 -8.24
CA THR A 34 23.87 17.17 -9.50
C THR A 34 22.57 16.41 -9.24
N SER A 35 21.48 16.85 -9.86
CA SER A 35 20.21 16.10 -9.80
C SER A 35 20.41 14.68 -10.35
N PRO A 36 19.97 13.63 -9.63
CA PRO A 36 20.03 12.27 -10.15
C PRO A 36 19.28 12.15 -11.49
N ALA A 37 19.84 11.45 -12.47
CA ALA A 37 19.14 11.13 -13.71
C ALA A 37 18.41 9.79 -13.56
N LEU A 38 17.09 9.82 -13.37
CA LEU A 38 16.23 8.65 -13.20
C LEU A 38 15.86 8.05 -14.55
N THR A 39 16.05 6.73 -14.65
CA THR A 39 15.69 5.90 -15.80
C THR A 39 14.87 4.68 -15.35
N ALA A 40 14.11 4.11 -16.29
CA ALA A 40 13.29 2.92 -16.10
C ALA A 40 13.47 1.99 -17.32
N VAL A 41 13.33 0.69 -17.11
CA VAL A 41 13.44 -0.30 -18.20
C VAL A 41 12.22 -0.26 -19.12
N ASN A 42 11.03 -0.02 -18.57
CA ASN A 42 9.79 0.03 -19.35
C ASN A 42 8.78 1.03 -18.75
N LEU A 43 8.16 1.91 -19.56
CA LEU A 43 7.09 2.80 -19.09
C LEU A 43 5.79 2.62 -19.88
N THR A 44 5.66 1.53 -20.64
CA THR A 44 4.42 1.19 -21.33
C THR A 44 3.28 1.07 -20.32
N PRO A 45 2.05 1.48 -20.70
CA PRO A 45 0.87 1.29 -19.86
C PRO A 45 0.78 -0.14 -19.34
N ILE A 46 0.50 -0.30 -18.04
CA ILE A 46 0.37 -1.60 -17.39
C ILE A 46 -1.03 -1.78 -16.82
N VAL A 47 -1.64 -2.93 -17.14
CA VAL A 47 -2.80 -3.46 -16.42
C VAL A 47 -2.32 -4.53 -15.46
N MET A 48 -2.37 -4.23 -14.16
CA MET A 48 -1.90 -5.14 -13.13
C MET A 48 -2.94 -6.22 -12.85
N VAL A 49 -2.49 -7.45 -12.62
CA VAL A 49 -3.33 -8.57 -12.19
C VAL A 49 -2.70 -9.26 -10.99
N LYS A 50 -3.53 -9.78 -10.08
CA LYS A 50 -3.05 -10.46 -8.86
C LYS A 50 -2.17 -11.67 -9.16
N ALA A 51 -2.44 -12.41 -10.25
CA ALA A 51 -1.64 -13.56 -10.66
C ALA A 51 -0.15 -13.24 -10.89
N ASP A 52 0.15 -11.98 -11.19
CA ASP A 52 1.49 -11.50 -11.50
C ASP A 52 2.14 -10.72 -10.35
N GLU A 53 1.55 -10.73 -9.15
CA GLU A 53 1.96 -9.87 -8.03
C GLU A 53 3.47 -9.94 -7.70
N ASN A 54 4.08 -11.12 -7.86
CA ASN A 54 5.50 -11.34 -7.54
C ASN A 54 6.46 -11.06 -8.71
N LYS A 55 5.94 -10.75 -9.91
CA LYS A 55 6.79 -10.38 -11.05
C LYS A 55 7.32 -8.96 -10.87
N ILE A 56 8.53 -8.74 -11.35
CA ILE A 56 9.12 -7.40 -11.44
C ILE A 56 8.35 -6.63 -12.50
N TRP A 57 7.72 -5.53 -12.11
CA TRP A 57 7.14 -4.57 -13.05
C TRP A 57 8.23 -3.74 -13.71
N ASN A 58 9.15 -3.20 -12.91
CA ASN A 58 10.23 -2.37 -13.43
C ASN A 58 11.51 -2.46 -12.64
N THR A 59 12.59 -2.03 -13.29
CA THR A 59 13.84 -1.70 -12.62
C THR A 59 14.10 -0.23 -12.85
N PHE A 60 14.07 0.54 -11.77
CA PHE A 60 14.48 1.94 -11.78
C PHE A 60 15.97 2.02 -11.51
N SER A 61 16.65 2.96 -12.15
CA SER A 61 18.07 3.25 -11.91
C SER A 61 18.33 4.73 -12.02
N TRP A 62 19.27 5.22 -11.22
CA TRP A 62 19.60 6.65 -11.17
C TRP A 62 21.09 6.90 -10.98
N THR A 63 21.55 8.08 -11.37
CA THR A 63 22.95 8.48 -11.17
C THR A 63 23.20 8.93 -9.73
N ASN A 64 24.45 8.82 -9.27
CA ASN A 64 24.87 9.43 -8.02
C ASN A 64 24.77 10.96 -8.16
N PRO A 65 24.25 11.68 -7.15
CA PRO A 65 24.21 13.14 -7.17
C PRO A 65 25.57 13.82 -6.98
N ASP A 66 26.62 13.08 -6.63
CA ASP A 66 27.99 13.58 -6.46
C ASP A 66 28.03 14.88 -5.63
N TYR A 67 27.37 14.87 -4.46
CA TYR A 67 27.31 16.02 -3.55
C TYR A 67 28.71 16.58 -3.29
N LYS A 68 28.85 17.90 -3.28
CA LYS A 68 30.13 18.61 -3.17
C LYS A 68 30.17 19.48 -1.92
N PHE A 69 31.35 19.52 -1.32
CA PHE A 69 31.72 20.42 -0.24
C PHE A 69 32.94 21.25 -0.65
N SER A 70 33.30 22.27 0.14
CA SER A 70 34.51 23.07 -0.06
C SER A 70 35.80 22.22 -0.12
N THR A 71 35.76 21.00 0.42
CA THR A 71 36.85 20.02 0.42
C THR A 71 36.82 19.04 -0.77
N GLY A 72 35.86 19.14 -1.69
CA GLY A 72 35.71 18.25 -2.84
C GLY A 72 34.42 17.41 -2.83
N ILE A 73 34.42 16.30 -3.57
CA ILE A 73 33.27 15.39 -3.65
C ILE A 73 33.08 14.72 -2.28
N SER A 74 31.82 14.63 -1.85
CA SER A 74 31.40 13.98 -0.62
C SER A 74 31.75 12.49 -0.64
N SER A 75 32.35 12.01 0.45
CA SER A 75 32.51 10.58 0.73
C SER A 75 31.40 10.00 1.62
N GLN A 76 30.41 10.82 1.99
CA GLN A 76 29.27 10.37 2.81
C GLN A 76 28.29 9.53 1.99
N ASP A 77 27.64 8.60 2.66
CA ASP A 77 26.57 7.81 2.08
C ASP A 77 25.39 8.70 1.63
N VAL A 78 24.85 8.38 0.45
CA VAL A 78 23.65 9.00 -0.10
C VAL A 78 22.49 8.04 0.05
N THR A 79 21.41 8.52 0.64
CA THR A 79 20.13 7.81 0.71
C THR A 79 19.20 8.29 -0.39
N TYR A 80 18.35 7.38 -0.88
CA TYR A 80 17.41 7.64 -1.95
C TYR A 80 15.98 7.26 -1.53
N THR A 81 15.01 7.99 -2.07
CA THR A 81 13.59 7.69 -1.94
C THR A 81 12.97 7.73 -3.32
N LEU A 82 12.48 6.59 -3.81
CA LEU A 82 11.68 6.52 -5.01
C LEU A 82 10.24 6.91 -4.66
N GLN A 83 9.76 8.00 -5.28
CA GLN A 83 8.49 8.63 -5.00
C GLN A 83 7.50 8.39 -6.15
N PHE A 84 6.25 8.06 -5.82
CA PHE A 84 5.15 7.87 -6.77
C PHE A 84 3.98 8.76 -6.39
N ASP A 85 3.48 9.54 -7.35
CA ASP A 85 2.31 10.39 -7.17
C ASP A 85 1.46 10.45 -8.44
N THR A 86 0.25 10.96 -8.31
CA THR A 86 -0.61 11.26 -9.46
C THR A 86 -0.03 12.37 -10.31
N ALA A 87 -0.29 12.32 -11.62
CA ALA A 87 0.24 13.32 -12.54
C ALA A 87 -0.18 14.75 -12.13
N SER A 88 0.77 15.70 -12.24
CA SER A 88 0.57 17.13 -11.95
C SER A 88 0.34 17.48 -10.49
N SER A 89 0.55 16.54 -9.55
CA SER A 89 0.53 16.80 -8.10
C SER A 89 1.78 17.50 -7.58
N ASP A 90 2.85 17.55 -8.37
CA ASP A 90 4.19 18.00 -7.98
C ASP A 90 4.73 17.30 -6.72
N PHE A 91 4.29 16.06 -6.49
CA PHE A 91 4.67 15.25 -5.31
C PHE A 91 4.30 15.91 -3.97
N THR A 92 3.21 16.70 -3.97
CA THR A 92 2.67 17.38 -2.77
C THR A 92 1.49 16.63 -2.16
N ASN A 93 1.06 15.52 -2.76
CA ASN A 93 -0.06 14.74 -2.27
C ASN A 93 0.23 14.20 -0.86
N HIS A 94 -0.73 14.34 0.04
CA HIS A 94 -0.63 13.80 1.40
C HIS A 94 -0.49 12.27 1.40
N SER A 95 -0.98 11.61 0.35
CA SER A 95 -0.87 10.17 0.14
C SER A 95 0.31 9.80 -0.76
N LEU A 96 1.31 10.67 -0.95
CA LEU A 96 2.53 10.37 -1.70
C LEU A 96 3.12 9.03 -1.26
N GLN A 97 3.50 8.19 -2.22
CA GLN A 97 4.09 6.89 -1.89
C GLN A 97 5.60 6.92 -2.07
N GLU A 98 6.28 6.34 -1.09
CA GLU A 98 7.74 6.40 -0.99
C GLU A 98 8.32 5.01 -0.74
N ILE A 99 9.39 4.69 -1.48
CA ILE A 99 10.21 3.50 -1.26
C ILE A 99 11.63 3.97 -0.94
N ALA A 100 12.07 3.75 0.30
CA ALA A 100 13.43 4.08 0.72
C ALA A 100 14.44 3.07 0.15
N VAL A 101 15.58 3.59 -0.29
CA VAL A 101 16.71 2.83 -0.83
C VAL A 101 17.98 3.38 -0.20
N ALA A 102 18.74 2.50 0.46
CA ALA A 102 19.81 2.93 1.37
C ALA A 102 20.99 3.55 0.63
N LYS A 103 21.63 2.81 -0.28
CA LYS A 103 22.83 3.25 -1.01
C LYS A 103 22.81 2.84 -2.48
N ASP A 104 21.97 1.88 -2.83
CA ASP A 104 21.90 1.34 -4.17
C ASP A 104 21.42 2.41 -5.15
N LEU A 105 21.97 2.36 -6.37
CA LEU A 105 21.61 3.23 -7.48
C LEU A 105 20.51 2.64 -8.36
N SER A 106 19.88 1.55 -7.91
CA SER A 106 18.80 0.89 -8.61
C SER A 106 17.83 0.22 -7.64
N ARG A 107 16.60 0.02 -8.11
CA ARG A 107 15.56 -0.71 -7.36
C ARG A 107 14.61 -1.40 -8.33
N HIS A 108 14.47 -2.71 -8.17
CA HIS A 108 13.36 -3.46 -8.76
C HIS A 108 12.06 -3.06 -8.06
N VAL A 109 10.94 -2.95 -8.75
CA VAL A 109 9.63 -2.76 -8.14
C VAL A 109 8.72 -3.86 -8.67
N THR A 110 8.12 -4.61 -7.76
CA THR A 110 7.18 -5.69 -8.10
C THR A 110 5.79 -5.13 -8.41
N ILE A 111 4.98 -5.93 -9.12
CA ILE A 111 3.56 -5.58 -9.35
C ILE A 111 2.80 -5.42 -8.03
N LYS A 112 3.10 -6.24 -7.01
CA LYS A 112 2.52 -6.11 -5.67
C LYS A 112 2.83 -4.77 -5.00
N GLU A 113 4.10 -4.35 -5.04
CA GLU A 113 4.53 -3.07 -4.46
C GLU A 113 3.84 -1.91 -5.17
N LEU A 114 3.80 -1.94 -6.51
CA LEU A 114 3.10 -0.91 -7.28
C LEU A 114 1.61 -0.88 -6.96
N ASN A 115 0.92 -2.03 -6.98
CA ASN A 115 -0.51 -2.12 -6.68
C ASN A 115 -0.83 -1.58 -5.28
N THR A 116 0.01 -1.90 -4.30
CA THR A 116 -0.13 -1.42 -2.92
C THR A 116 0.05 0.10 -2.84
N ALA A 117 1.04 0.65 -3.55
CA ALA A 117 1.24 2.09 -3.62
C ALA A 117 0.02 2.79 -4.24
N MET A 118 -0.53 2.27 -5.34
CA MET A 118 -1.71 2.85 -6.00
C MET A 118 -2.94 2.82 -5.09
N ALA A 119 -3.16 1.73 -4.36
CA ALA A 119 -4.24 1.64 -3.39
C ALA A 119 -4.08 2.66 -2.25
N LYS A 120 -2.86 2.87 -1.74
CA LYS A 120 -2.58 3.86 -0.69
C LYS A 120 -2.68 5.31 -1.18
N LEU A 121 -2.48 5.56 -2.48
CA LEU A 121 -2.81 6.83 -3.13
C LEU A 121 -4.33 7.08 -3.22
N GLY A 122 -5.16 6.08 -2.93
CA GLY A 122 -6.62 6.17 -3.04
C GLY A 122 -7.12 6.07 -4.48
N LEU A 123 -6.33 5.48 -5.38
CA LEU A 123 -6.72 5.31 -6.78
C LEU A 123 -7.78 4.22 -6.90
N MET A 124 -8.87 4.56 -7.59
CA MET A 124 -9.94 3.61 -7.90
C MET A 124 -9.40 2.45 -8.74
N GLU A 125 -9.68 1.22 -8.34
CA GLU A 125 -9.18 0.02 -8.99
C GLU A 125 -9.85 -0.23 -10.35
N ASN A 126 -9.16 -0.99 -11.21
CA ASN A 126 -9.56 -1.37 -12.57
C ASN A 126 -9.79 -0.20 -13.53
N MET A 127 -9.26 0.98 -13.20
CA MET A 127 -9.25 2.15 -14.09
C MET A 127 -7.82 2.64 -14.33
N PRO A 128 -7.51 3.15 -15.54
CA PRO A 128 -6.20 3.69 -15.85
C PRO A 128 -5.99 5.05 -15.16
N HIS A 129 -4.82 5.21 -14.54
CA HIS A 129 -4.38 6.45 -13.88
C HIS A 129 -3.03 6.90 -14.42
N ASN A 130 -2.87 8.20 -14.63
CA ASN A 130 -1.60 8.81 -15.00
C ASN A 130 -0.76 9.07 -13.76
N MET A 131 0.47 8.57 -13.76
CA MET A 131 1.39 8.63 -12.62
C MET A 131 2.68 9.35 -12.98
N GLU A 132 3.26 10.00 -11.98
CA GLU A 132 4.59 10.60 -12.02
C GLU A 132 5.49 9.94 -10.98
N ILE A 133 6.75 9.71 -11.36
CA ILE A 133 7.76 9.01 -10.57
C ILE A 133 9.02 9.86 -10.54
N ARG A 134 9.62 10.05 -9.36
CA ARG A 134 10.93 10.69 -9.22
C ARG A 134 11.75 10.04 -8.11
N VAL A 135 13.04 10.32 -8.08
CA VAL A 135 13.92 9.98 -6.97
C VAL A 135 14.28 11.26 -6.22
N LYS A 136 14.12 11.22 -4.91
CA LYS A 136 14.69 12.17 -3.97
C LYS A 136 15.98 11.58 -3.41
N SER A 137 17.06 12.35 -3.41
CA SER A 137 18.33 11.96 -2.78
C SER A 137 18.65 12.88 -1.61
N ALA A 138 19.33 12.36 -0.60
CA ALA A 138 19.76 13.13 0.56
C ALA A 138 21.00 12.51 1.22
N LEU A 139 21.89 13.35 1.75
CA LEU A 139 22.92 12.93 2.69
C LEU A 139 22.31 12.68 4.07
N VAL A 140 22.89 11.74 4.82
CA VAL A 140 22.42 11.32 6.16
C VAL A 140 22.31 12.50 7.15
N ASN A 141 23.13 13.55 6.98
CA ASN A 141 23.18 14.73 7.85
C ASN A 141 22.33 15.92 7.35
N ALA A 142 21.18 15.64 6.74
CA ALA A 142 20.16 16.63 6.35
C ALA A 142 20.65 17.74 5.39
N SER A 143 21.37 17.35 4.33
CA SER A 143 21.61 18.25 3.20
C SER A 143 20.30 18.65 2.51
N VAL A 144 20.31 19.79 1.80
CA VAL A 144 19.21 20.14 0.89
C VAL A 144 19.03 18.98 -0.12
N PRO A 145 17.84 18.34 -0.18
CA PRO A 145 17.64 17.18 -1.03
C PRO A 145 17.68 17.58 -2.50
N LEU A 146 18.22 16.70 -3.34
CA LEU A 146 18.18 16.84 -4.81
C LEU A 146 17.17 15.86 -5.39
N TYR A 147 16.39 16.33 -6.36
CA TYR A 147 15.36 15.57 -7.05
C TYR A 147 15.77 15.28 -8.49
N SER A 148 15.36 14.11 -8.98
CA SER A 148 15.58 13.69 -10.37
C SER A 148 14.63 14.35 -11.37
N ASN A 149 14.85 14.08 -12.66
CA ASN A 149 13.79 14.18 -13.66
C ASN A 149 12.58 13.31 -13.27
N MET A 150 11.41 13.67 -13.79
CA MET A 150 10.17 12.91 -13.60
C MET A 150 9.97 11.93 -14.74
N LEU A 151 9.62 10.69 -14.41
CA LEU A 151 9.09 9.71 -15.35
C LEU A 151 7.57 9.69 -15.28
N LYS A 152 6.93 9.45 -16.43
CA LYS A 152 5.47 9.35 -16.55
C LYS A 152 5.08 7.94 -16.97
N CYS A 153 4.03 7.39 -16.38
CA CYS A 153 3.45 6.13 -16.83
C CYS A 153 1.94 6.11 -16.63
N VAL A 154 1.28 5.14 -17.26
CA VAL A 154 -0.13 4.84 -17.05
C VAL A 154 -0.24 3.50 -16.36
N VAL A 155 -0.97 3.44 -15.26
CA VAL A 155 -1.15 2.21 -14.48
C VAL A 155 -2.62 1.95 -14.21
N THR A 156 -3.01 0.68 -14.26
CA THR A 156 -4.34 0.21 -13.85
C THR A 156 -4.14 -0.80 -12.72
N ASN A 157 -4.45 -0.42 -11.49
CA ASN A 157 -4.36 -1.27 -10.30
C ASN A 157 -5.55 -2.23 -10.20
N TYR A 158 -5.38 -3.31 -9.45
CA TYR A 158 -6.43 -4.26 -9.14
C TYR A 158 -6.82 -4.21 -7.67
N LEU A 159 -8.07 -4.60 -7.40
CA LEU A 159 -8.56 -4.76 -6.04
C LEU A 159 -7.97 -6.04 -5.43
N ASP A 160 -7.10 -5.86 -4.43
CA ASP A 160 -6.41 -6.99 -3.79
C ASP A 160 -7.35 -7.71 -2.82
N VAL A 161 -8.01 -8.77 -3.29
CA VAL A 161 -8.90 -9.64 -2.50
C VAL A 161 -8.28 -11.02 -2.29
N ALA A 162 -8.48 -11.64 -1.12
CA ALA A 162 -7.99 -12.99 -0.86
C ALA A 162 -8.71 -14.05 -1.72
N VAL A 163 -10.00 -13.82 -2.02
CA VAL A 163 -10.81 -14.67 -2.90
C VAL A 163 -11.36 -13.81 -4.06
N PRO A 164 -11.32 -14.27 -5.32
CA PRO A 164 -11.90 -13.53 -6.45
C PRO A 164 -13.38 -13.23 -6.24
N LEU A 165 -13.82 -12.02 -6.63
CA LEU A 165 -15.23 -11.60 -6.57
C LEU A 165 -16.09 -12.30 -7.63
N PRO A 166 -17.42 -12.43 -7.42
CA PRO A 166 -18.32 -12.94 -8.45
C PRO A 166 -18.34 -11.98 -9.64
N SER A 167 -18.13 -12.51 -10.85
CA SER A 167 -18.12 -11.73 -12.09
C SER A 167 -19.46 -11.03 -12.37
N THR A 168 -20.56 -11.60 -11.89
CA THR A 168 -21.93 -11.05 -11.99
C THR A 168 -22.21 -9.95 -10.96
N GLY A 169 -21.38 -9.85 -9.92
CA GLY A 169 -21.66 -9.02 -8.75
C GLY A 169 -22.74 -9.58 -7.80
N ASP A 170 -23.28 -10.78 -8.07
CA ASP A 170 -24.33 -11.44 -7.27
C ASP A 170 -23.82 -12.73 -6.63
N LEU A 171 -24.47 -13.16 -5.53
CA LEU A 171 -24.26 -14.45 -4.88
C LEU A 171 -25.58 -15.11 -4.49
N PHE A 172 -25.62 -16.44 -4.60
CA PHE A 172 -26.80 -17.25 -4.33
C PHE A 172 -26.45 -18.42 -3.41
N LEU A 173 -27.23 -18.64 -2.36
CA LEU A 173 -27.05 -19.76 -1.44
C LEU A 173 -27.79 -20.99 -1.97
N VAL A 174 -27.17 -22.17 -2.05
CA VAL A 174 -27.80 -23.43 -2.50
C VAL A 174 -27.39 -24.59 -1.61
N GLY A 175 -28.28 -25.51 -1.26
CA GLY A 175 -27.92 -26.64 -0.39
C GLY A 175 -29.10 -27.26 0.34
N ASP A 176 -28.94 -28.47 0.86
CA ASP A 176 -29.97 -29.11 1.69
C ASP A 176 -30.14 -28.45 3.07
N ALA A 177 -29.25 -27.51 3.43
CA ALA A 177 -29.46 -26.61 4.55
C ALA A 177 -30.52 -25.54 4.27
N THR A 178 -30.84 -25.23 3.02
CA THR A 178 -31.78 -24.16 2.65
C THR A 178 -33.13 -24.71 2.21
N THR A 179 -34.14 -23.84 2.15
CA THR A 179 -35.50 -24.20 1.69
C THR A 179 -35.51 -24.74 0.26
N GLY A 180 -34.69 -24.19 -0.64
CA GLY A 180 -34.60 -24.62 -2.03
C GLY A 180 -33.89 -25.96 -2.24
N GLY A 181 -33.18 -26.48 -1.23
CA GLY A 181 -32.39 -27.69 -1.37
C GLY A 181 -31.26 -27.52 -2.39
N TRP A 182 -30.88 -28.63 -3.03
CA TRP A 182 -29.92 -28.65 -4.15
C TRP A 182 -30.55 -28.28 -5.51
N ASN A 183 -31.73 -27.65 -5.54
CA ASN A 183 -32.32 -27.16 -6.78
C ASN A 183 -31.59 -25.91 -7.27
N ASN A 184 -31.37 -25.82 -8.58
CA ASN A 184 -30.73 -24.69 -9.25
C ASN A 184 -31.49 -24.44 -10.56
N PRO A 185 -32.10 -23.25 -10.79
CA PRO A 185 -31.97 -22.02 -10.02
C PRO A 185 -32.60 -22.07 -8.61
N VAL A 186 -32.01 -21.33 -7.68
CA VAL A 186 -32.53 -21.19 -6.32
C VAL A 186 -33.69 -20.18 -6.28
N PRO A 187 -34.61 -20.29 -5.31
CA PRO A 187 -35.64 -19.30 -5.08
C PRO A 187 -35.06 -17.91 -4.79
N VAL A 188 -35.50 -16.90 -5.55
CA VAL A 188 -35.18 -15.49 -5.33
C VAL A 188 -36.43 -14.73 -4.88
N PRO A 189 -36.31 -13.74 -3.97
CA PRO A 189 -35.07 -13.20 -3.40
C PRO A 189 -34.54 -13.97 -2.18
N SER A 190 -35.24 -15.00 -1.69
CA SER A 190 -34.96 -15.62 -0.38
C SER A 190 -33.58 -16.28 -0.22
N GLN A 191 -32.93 -16.67 -1.32
CA GLN A 191 -31.57 -17.24 -1.31
C GLN A 191 -30.55 -16.38 -2.08
N LYS A 192 -30.85 -15.10 -2.32
CA LYS A 192 -29.90 -14.13 -2.91
C LYS A 192 -29.26 -13.27 -1.80
N PHE A 193 -27.93 -13.16 -1.82
CA PHE A 193 -27.22 -12.26 -0.91
C PHE A 193 -27.40 -10.80 -1.32
N THR A 194 -27.36 -9.90 -0.33
CA THR A 194 -27.26 -8.46 -0.50
C THR A 194 -25.79 -8.06 -0.49
N LYS A 195 -25.34 -7.30 -1.50
CA LYS A 195 -24.01 -6.70 -1.51
C LYS A 195 -23.97 -5.49 -0.57
N THR A 196 -23.15 -5.52 0.47
CA THR A 196 -23.07 -4.46 1.49
C THR A 196 -21.84 -3.56 1.33
N SER A 197 -20.82 -4.01 0.60
CA SER A 197 -19.65 -3.21 0.20
C SER A 197 -19.09 -3.71 -1.14
N ALA A 198 -18.00 -3.11 -1.62
CA ALA A 198 -17.29 -3.62 -2.81
C ALA A 198 -16.83 -5.08 -2.66
N VAL A 199 -16.58 -5.54 -1.43
CA VAL A 199 -15.97 -6.84 -1.10
C VAL A 199 -16.77 -7.68 -0.11
N THR A 200 -17.97 -7.23 0.29
CA THR A 200 -18.76 -7.88 1.34
C THR A 200 -20.19 -8.13 0.90
N TYR A 201 -20.69 -9.33 1.22
CA TYR A 201 -22.06 -9.77 0.95
C TYR A 201 -22.69 -10.35 2.20
N GLU A 202 -24.00 -10.19 2.35
CA GLU A 202 -24.75 -10.65 3.51
C GLU A 202 -26.11 -11.26 3.13
N ILE A 203 -26.55 -12.29 3.85
CA ILE A 203 -27.91 -12.81 3.78
C ILE A 203 -28.42 -13.18 5.17
N THR A 204 -29.72 -12.98 5.42
CA THR A 204 -30.43 -13.58 6.56
C THR A 204 -31.39 -14.64 6.02
N VAL A 205 -31.26 -15.88 6.49
CA VAL A 205 -31.98 -17.04 5.92
C VAL A 205 -32.23 -18.11 6.99
N PRO A 206 -33.36 -18.85 6.94
CA PRO A 206 -33.52 -20.06 7.72
C PRO A 206 -32.58 -21.15 7.22
N LEU A 207 -31.85 -21.80 8.13
CA LEU A 207 -31.01 -22.95 7.86
C LEU A 207 -31.47 -24.18 8.66
N THR A 208 -31.48 -25.33 8.01
CA THR A 208 -31.67 -26.64 8.64
C THR A 208 -30.36 -27.11 9.27
N GLY A 209 -30.40 -27.52 10.53
CA GLY A 209 -29.21 -27.94 11.27
C GLY A 209 -28.61 -29.25 10.75
N GLY A 210 -27.28 -29.37 10.78
CA GLY A 210 -26.54 -30.58 10.38
C GLY A 210 -26.52 -30.85 8.87
N LYS A 211 -26.86 -29.85 8.06
CA LYS A 211 -26.92 -29.90 6.60
C LYS A 211 -25.82 -29.07 5.96
N GLU A 212 -25.76 -29.04 4.63
CA GLU A 212 -24.67 -28.41 3.88
C GLU A 212 -25.18 -27.38 2.86
N TYR A 213 -24.28 -26.49 2.43
CA TYR A 213 -24.57 -25.55 1.36
C TYR A 213 -23.32 -25.16 0.56
N LEU A 214 -23.57 -24.55 -0.59
CA LEU A 214 -22.61 -23.87 -1.47
C LEU A 214 -23.11 -22.45 -1.74
N ILE A 215 -22.23 -21.63 -2.29
CA ILE A 215 -22.59 -20.29 -2.76
C ILE A 215 -22.22 -20.20 -4.24
N LEU A 216 -23.18 -19.84 -5.09
CA LEU A 216 -22.99 -19.73 -6.53
C LEU A 216 -22.81 -18.26 -6.94
N PRO A 217 -21.87 -17.95 -7.85
CA PRO A 217 -21.73 -16.62 -8.45
C PRO A 217 -22.79 -16.34 -9.53
N LEU A 218 -23.48 -17.37 -10.03
CA LEU A 218 -24.51 -17.24 -11.06
C LEU A 218 -25.65 -18.21 -10.77
N ASN A 219 -26.88 -17.68 -10.63
CA ASN A 219 -28.05 -18.51 -10.37
C ASN A 219 -28.44 -19.31 -11.62
N GLY A 220 -28.76 -20.59 -11.44
CA GLY A 220 -29.04 -21.51 -12.54
C GLY A 220 -27.80 -22.16 -13.16
N ASP A 221 -26.60 -21.81 -12.71
CA ASP A 221 -25.34 -22.35 -13.23
C ASP A 221 -24.55 -23.11 -12.15
N TRP A 222 -23.92 -24.22 -12.54
CA TRP A 222 -23.07 -25.04 -11.67
C TRP A 222 -21.59 -24.99 -12.06
N GLY A 223 -21.23 -24.16 -13.05
CA GLY A 223 -19.87 -24.11 -13.59
C GLY A 223 -18.84 -23.64 -12.57
N HIS A 224 -19.24 -22.74 -11.67
CA HIS A 224 -18.38 -22.20 -10.62
C HIS A 224 -19.09 -22.10 -9.28
N LYS A 225 -18.32 -22.20 -8.18
CA LYS A 225 -18.85 -22.11 -6.82
C LYS A 225 -17.84 -21.48 -5.86
N TYR A 226 -18.34 -20.89 -4.79
CA TYR A 226 -17.57 -20.70 -3.57
C TYR A 226 -17.84 -21.87 -2.63
N ALA A 227 -16.78 -22.29 -1.97
CA ALA A 227 -16.70 -23.54 -1.23
C ALA A 227 -15.63 -23.43 -0.14
N VAL A 228 -15.46 -24.47 0.66
CA VAL A 228 -14.40 -24.58 1.65
C VAL A 228 -13.40 -25.66 1.24
N LYS A 229 -12.17 -25.58 1.78
CA LYS A 229 -11.14 -26.59 1.50
C LYS A 229 -11.46 -27.94 2.13
N SER A 230 -12.00 -27.92 3.35
CA SER A 230 -12.46 -29.11 4.05
C SER A 230 -13.57 -28.75 5.02
N LYS A 231 -14.72 -29.42 4.91
CA LYS A 231 -15.86 -29.21 5.84
C LYS A 231 -15.64 -29.78 7.23
N ALA A 232 -14.60 -30.60 7.42
CA ALA A 232 -14.26 -31.24 8.68
C ALA A 232 -13.49 -30.34 9.66
N VAL A 233 -13.16 -29.10 9.27
CA VAL A 233 -12.47 -28.15 10.16
C VAL A 233 -13.38 -27.82 11.35
N ALA A 234 -12.87 -28.04 12.57
CA ALA A 234 -13.63 -27.80 13.79
C ALA A 234 -14.11 -26.35 13.89
N GLY A 235 -15.41 -26.17 14.16
CA GLY A 235 -16.03 -24.84 14.30
C GLY A 235 -16.36 -24.12 12.99
N LEU A 236 -16.03 -24.71 11.82
CA LEU A 236 -16.22 -24.07 10.52
C LEU A 236 -17.69 -23.74 10.21
N SER A 237 -18.65 -24.44 10.84
CA SER A 237 -20.08 -24.15 10.74
C SER A 237 -20.49 -22.76 11.23
N ASN A 238 -19.63 -22.10 12.02
CA ASN A 238 -19.83 -20.74 12.51
C ASN A 238 -19.08 -19.68 11.68
N GLY A 239 -18.24 -20.12 10.74
CA GLY A 239 -17.36 -19.24 9.96
C GLY A 239 -15.92 -19.75 9.87
N GLY A 240 -15.19 -19.22 8.89
CA GLY A 240 -13.79 -19.54 8.64
C GLY A 240 -13.36 -19.15 7.23
N ASP A 241 -12.36 -19.85 6.71
CA ASP A 241 -11.85 -19.62 5.36
C ASP A 241 -12.78 -20.22 4.29
N PHE A 242 -12.96 -19.49 3.20
CA PHE A 242 -13.58 -20.00 1.98
C PHE A 242 -12.69 -19.70 0.77
N GLY A 243 -13.05 -20.26 -0.38
CA GLY A 243 -12.38 -19.96 -1.62
C GLY A 243 -13.24 -20.24 -2.84
N PHE A 244 -12.68 -19.95 -4.00
CA PHE A 244 -13.29 -20.18 -5.30
C PHE A 244 -12.94 -21.58 -5.80
N ASP A 245 -13.94 -22.32 -6.27
CA ASP A 245 -13.85 -23.68 -6.83
C ASP A 245 -13.08 -24.68 -5.93
N LEU A 246 -13.25 -24.55 -4.61
CA LEU A 246 -12.73 -25.53 -3.66
C LEU A 246 -13.58 -26.82 -3.64
N GLY A 247 -13.00 -27.88 -3.04
CA GLY A 247 -13.52 -29.24 -3.14
C GLY A 247 -14.73 -29.58 -2.28
N ASP A 248 -14.96 -28.88 -1.17
CA ASP A 248 -15.96 -29.25 -0.16
C ASP A 248 -17.06 -28.19 0.04
N ASN A 249 -18.26 -28.65 0.38
CA ASN A 249 -19.38 -27.80 0.75
C ASN A 249 -19.13 -27.08 2.08
N PHE A 250 -19.77 -25.93 2.29
CA PHE A 250 -19.83 -25.34 3.62
C PHE A 250 -20.62 -26.25 4.56
N PRO A 251 -20.11 -26.56 5.76
CA PRO A 251 -20.91 -27.19 6.80
C PRO A 251 -21.93 -26.18 7.33
N GLY A 252 -23.21 -26.52 7.30
CA GLY A 252 -24.27 -25.74 7.93
C GLY A 252 -24.18 -25.76 9.45
N PRO A 253 -24.94 -24.87 10.14
CA PRO A 253 -24.96 -24.83 11.60
C PRO A 253 -25.48 -26.14 12.19
N SER A 254 -25.14 -26.44 13.44
CA SER A 254 -25.58 -27.68 14.11
C SER A 254 -27.06 -27.69 14.50
N VAL A 255 -27.70 -26.52 14.59
CA VAL A 255 -29.08 -26.37 15.05
C VAL A 255 -29.91 -25.62 14.02
N THR A 256 -31.12 -26.08 13.74
CA THR A 256 -32.07 -25.35 12.87
C THR A 256 -32.42 -23.98 13.47
N GLY A 257 -32.51 -22.96 12.61
CA GLY A 257 -32.87 -21.61 13.03
C GLY A 257 -32.64 -20.57 11.94
N ASN A 258 -32.85 -19.30 12.28
CA ASN A 258 -32.50 -18.19 11.40
C ASN A 258 -31.05 -17.77 11.64
N TYR A 259 -30.32 -17.54 10.54
CA TYR A 259 -28.92 -17.18 10.58
C TYR A 259 -28.63 -16.02 9.66
N ARG A 260 -27.65 -15.21 10.06
CA ARG A 260 -26.98 -14.23 9.23
C ARG A 260 -25.66 -14.81 8.73
N ILE A 261 -25.47 -14.82 7.41
CA ILE A 261 -24.20 -15.22 6.77
C ILE A 261 -23.55 -13.96 6.19
N ILE A 262 -22.27 -13.75 6.46
CA ILE A 262 -21.45 -12.70 5.85
C ILE A 262 -20.32 -13.34 5.08
N ILE A 263 -20.08 -12.87 3.86
CA ILE A 263 -18.97 -13.28 2.98
C ILE A 263 -18.07 -12.06 2.77
N ASP A 264 -16.80 -12.16 3.18
CA ASP A 264 -15.77 -11.14 3.01
C ASP A 264 -14.69 -11.64 2.04
N PHE A 265 -14.69 -11.10 0.83
CA PHE A 265 -13.74 -11.44 -0.22
C PHE A 265 -12.35 -10.86 0.03
N LYS A 266 -12.25 -9.73 0.74
CA LYS A 266 -10.97 -9.10 1.07
C LYS A 266 -10.15 -10.00 1.98
N LEU A 267 -10.78 -10.56 3.01
CA LEU A 267 -10.16 -11.45 3.98
C LEU A 267 -10.23 -12.93 3.56
N GLY A 268 -11.13 -13.29 2.65
CA GLY A 268 -11.39 -14.69 2.29
C GLY A 268 -12.11 -15.44 3.42
N LYS A 269 -12.92 -14.71 4.20
CA LYS A 269 -13.59 -15.22 5.40
C LYS A 269 -15.10 -15.19 5.24
N PHE A 270 -15.77 -16.18 5.80
CA PHE A 270 -17.21 -16.14 6.02
C PHE A 270 -17.55 -16.27 7.50
N THR A 271 -18.71 -15.77 7.91
CA THR A 271 -19.26 -15.95 9.26
C THR A 271 -20.70 -16.39 9.20
N VAL A 272 -21.13 -17.24 10.12
CA VAL A 272 -22.52 -17.71 10.26
C VAL A 272 -22.96 -17.48 11.70
N THR A 273 -23.87 -16.53 11.90
CA THR A 273 -24.31 -16.10 13.23
C THR A 273 -25.80 -16.38 13.41
N LYS A 274 -26.16 -17.09 14.48
CA LYS A 274 -27.56 -17.33 14.83
C LYS A 274 -28.25 -16.02 15.24
N LEU A 275 -29.50 -15.83 14.82
CA LEU A 275 -30.34 -14.69 15.17
C LEU A 275 -31.34 -15.03 16.28
#